data_AF-S7N582-F1
#
_entry.id   AF-S7N582-F1
#
_cell.length_a   1.000
_cell.length_b   1.000
_cell.length_c   1.000
_cell.angle_alpha   90.00
_cell.angle_beta   90.00
_cell.angle_gamma   90.00
#
_symmetry.space_group_name_H-M   'P 1'
#
loop_
_entity.id
_entity.type
_entity.pdbx_description
1 polymer ?
#
loop_
_entity_poly.entity_id
_entity_poly.type
_entity_poly.pdbx_seq_one_letter_code
_entity_poly.pdbx_strand_id
1 'polypeptide(L)'
;MTDDDTDTTVSEFQIAEENDLPVIQLFSLVEELSYGNSALKTETEMFQKYLNKLESREQRMLRLSDIKISGTDFSQLRGRRKSKSRSGPDRTSSLSVDQKCDLVRKELEDTKEEIRHLRANAERDLQHHEAIIEEAEIRMAEVQKAMQEFEKDILKTIAKKKGSILATQKVLKYIEDANRRRTRLHRAMEMSSNLEKEILLRHELLEKIEREILQVEEDRAKAEALNKQLRRQMAEFRAPPVMTYVKEKIFNGDLEKTIRVWERKVEIAEMSLKGYRKDWNKMKATNEKLQLISPPGK
;
A
#
# COMPACT_ATOMS: atom_id res chain seq x y z
N MET A 1 62.05 31.11 -19.49
CA MET A 1 60.84 30.39 -19.92
C MET A 1 60.23 29.90 -18.62
N THR A 2 59.46 30.77 -17.96
CA THR A 2 57.97 30.79 -17.96
C THR A 2 57.41 29.49 -17.43
N ASP A 3 56.63 29.40 -16.37
CA ASP A 3 56.12 30.28 -15.31
C ASP A 3 55.68 29.26 -14.24
N ASP A 4 55.89 29.52 -12.94
CA ASP A 4 54.90 29.06 -11.95
C ASP A 4 55.04 29.93 -10.70
N ASP A 5 54.04 30.79 -10.54
CA ASP A 5 53.95 31.78 -9.51
C ASP A 5 53.54 31.14 -8.18
N THR A 6 54.47 31.27 -7.24
CA THR A 6 54.25 31.82 -5.91
C THR A 6 52.96 31.45 -5.17
N ASP A 7 53.20 30.54 -4.23
CA ASP A 7 53.02 30.80 -2.80
C ASP A 7 51.58 30.83 -2.26
N THR A 8 51.19 29.63 -1.85
CA THR A 8 50.42 29.32 -0.63
C THR A 8 50.65 30.34 0.49
N THR A 9 49.89 31.43 0.50
CA THR A 9 49.73 32.26 1.69
C THR A 9 48.54 31.76 2.49
N VAL A 10 48.87 30.90 3.44
CA VAL A 10 48.09 30.69 4.66
C VAL A 10 47.88 32.06 5.31
N SER A 11 46.78 32.74 4.99
CA SER A 11 46.29 33.86 5.81
C SER A 11 45.56 33.29 7.02
N GLU A 12 46.40 32.85 7.96
CA GLU A 12 46.31 33.10 9.39
C GLU A 12 44.99 33.75 9.84
N PHE A 13 44.21 32.98 10.59
CA PHE A 13 43.08 33.44 11.40
C PHE A 13 43.54 34.60 12.30
N GLN A 14 43.37 35.83 11.80
CA GLN A 14 43.45 37.03 12.61
C GLN A 14 42.19 37.07 13.48
N ILE A 15 42.35 36.57 14.70
CA ILE A 15 41.62 37.07 15.86
C ILE A 15 42.10 38.52 16.03
N ALA A 16 41.48 39.43 15.29
CA ALA A 16 41.78 40.85 15.33
C ALA A 16 40.52 41.60 15.81
N GLU A 17 40.66 42.10 17.03
CA GLU A 17 40.06 43.32 17.56
C GLU A 17 38.54 43.47 17.45
N GLU A 18 37.91 43.46 18.63
CA GLU A 18 36.62 44.05 18.96
C GLU A 18 36.63 45.55 18.59
N ASN A 19 36.58 45.84 17.29
CA ASN A 19 36.30 47.16 16.77
C ASN A 19 34.77 47.31 16.81
N ASP A 20 34.27 48.08 17.77
CA ASP A 20 32.86 48.48 17.82
C ASP A 20 32.52 49.28 16.56
N LEU A 21 32.12 48.57 15.49
CA LEU A 21 31.57 49.21 14.30
C LEU A 21 30.38 50.08 14.74
N PRO A 22 30.24 51.30 14.20
CA PRO A 22 29.06 52.12 14.45
C PRO A 22 27.80 51.29 14.21
N VAL A 23 26.82 51.40 15.12
CA VAL A 23 25.61 50.56 15.16
C VAL A 23 24.95 50.37 13.79
N ILE A 24 24.97 51.39 12.94
CA ILE A 24 24.42 51.37 11.56
C ILE A 24 25.17 50.38 10.64
N GLN A 25 26.50 50.29 10.75
CA GLN A 25 27.30 49.37 9.96
C GLN A 25 27.13 47.93 10.46
N LEU A 26 26.98 47.73 11.78
CA LEU A 26 26.62 46.43 12.35
C LEU A 26 25.25 45.96 11.86
N PHE A 27 24.25 46.85 11.79
CA PHE A 27 22.95 46.51 11.22
C PHE A 27 23.04 46.05 9.76
N SER A 28 23.81 46.78 8.95
CA SER A 28 23.99 46.46 7.53
C SER A 28 24.69 45.10 7.34
N LEU A 29 25.75 44.84 8.12
CA LEU A 29 26.47 43.58 8.07
C LEU A 29 25.63 42.40 8.56
N VAL A 30 24.81 42.58 9.60
CA VAL A 30 23.89 41.55 10.09
C VAL A 30 22.82 41.24 9.05
N GLU A 31 22.30 42.24 8.34
CA GLU A 31 21.31 42.04 7.28
C GLU A 31 21.91 41.27 6.09
N GLU A 32 23.10 41.65 5.64
CA GLU A 32 23.83 40.94 4.58
C GLU A 32 24.15 39.49 4.95
N LEU A 33 24.69 39.27 6.16
CA LEU A 33 24.99 37.92 6.65
C LEU A 33 23.72 37.09 6.88
N SER A 34 22.62 37.73 7.29
CA SER A 34 21.32 37.05 7.46
C SER A 34 20.79 36.56 6.11
N TYR A 35 20.86 37.42 5.07
CA TYR A 35 20.47 37.05 3.72
C TYR A 35 21.35 35.94 3.15
N GLY A 36 22.68 36.06 3.29
CA GLY A 36 23.64 35.05 2.86
C GLY A 36 23.41 33.69 3.56
N ASN A 37 23.21 33.70 4.87
CA ASN A 37 22.90 32.48 5.62
C ASN A 37 21.55 31.87 5.22
N SER A 38 20.55 32.69 4.91
CA SER A 38 19.27 32.22 4.40
C SER A 38 19.43 31.50 3.06
N ALA A 39 20.19 32.09 2.13
CA ALA A 39 20.50 31.46 0.84
C ALA A 39 21.24 30.12 1.02
N LEU A 40 22.31 30.09 1.83
CA LEU A 40 23.06 28.87 2.13
C LEU A 40 22.21 27.80 2.82
N LYS A 41 21.28 28.20 3.70
CA LYS A 41 20.33 27.28 4.33
C LYS A 41 19.41 26.65 3.29
N THR A 42 18.87 27.43 2.35
CA THR A 42 18.03 26.89 1.28
C THR A 42 18.82 25.94 0.37
N GLU A 43 20.07 26.25 0.05
CA GLU A 43 20.96 25.39 -0.73
C GLU A 43 21.27 24.09 0.02
N THR A 44 21.57 24.16 1.32
CA THR A 44 21.81 23.00 2.17
C THR A 44 20.57 22.09 2.25
N GLU A 45 19.37 22.68 2.37
CA GLU A 45 18.11 21.93 2.35
C GLU A 45 17.89 21.23 1.00
N MET A 46 18.26 21.88 -0.12
CA MET A 46 18.19 21.29 -1.45
C MET A 46 19.16 20.11 -1.61
N PHE A 47 20.40 20.24 -1.13
CA PHE A 47 21.36 19.13 -1.12
C PHE A 47 20.91 17.98 -0.22
N GLN A 48 20.36 18.27 0.96
CA GLN A 48 19.81 17.24 1.84
C GLN A 48 18.67 16.47 1.16
N LYS A 49 17.74 17.16 0.49
CA LYS A 49 16.66 16.53 -0.28
C LYS A 49 17.19 15.66 -1.42
N TYR A 50 18.25 16.10 -2.09
CA TYR A 50 18.92 15.34 -3.14
C TYR A 50 19.58 14.06 -2.60
N LEU A 51 20.33 14.16 -1.49
CA LEU A 51 20.94 13.02 -0.82
C LEU A 51 19.89 12.02 -0.33
N ASN A 52 18.80 12.48 0.30
CA ASN A 52 17.70 11.62 0.74
C ASN A 52 17.04 10.87 -0.43
N LYS A 53 16.91 11.52 -1.60
CA LYS A 53 16.42 10.87 -2.83
C LYS A 53 17.38 9.81 -3.34
N LEU A 54 18.69 10.03 -3.25
CA LEU A 54 19.71 9.05 -3.61
C LEU A 54 19.71 7.85 -2.67
N GLU A 55 19.65 8.07 -1.35
CA GLU A 55 19.53 6.99 -0.35
C GLU A 55 18.25 6.17 -0.54
N SER A 56 17.11 6.84 -0.81
CA SER A 56 15.84 6.17 -1.11
C SER A 56 15.88 5.38 -2.43
N ARG A 57 16.70 5.82 -3.40
CA ARG A 57 16.95 5.12 -4.66
C ARG A 57 17.88 3.92 -4.44
N GLU A 58 18.90 4.06 -3.60
CA GLU A 58 19.82 2.99 -3.23
C GLU A 58 19.12 1.89 -2.42
N GLN A 59 18.27 2.26 -1.46
CA GLN A 59 17.40 1.34 -0.73
C GLN A 59 16.42 0.60 -1.64
N ARG A 60 15.87 1.27 -2.68
CA ARG A 60 15.05 0.61 -3.71
C ARG A 60 15.87 -0.37 -4.56
N MET A 61 17.10 -0.02 -4.93
CA MET A 61 17.99 -0.91 -5.68
C MET A 61 18.40 -2.14 -4.87
N LEU A 62 18.66 -1.98 -3.57
CA LEU A 62 18.96 -3.08 -2.64
C LEU A 62 17.78 -4.05 -2.49
N ARG A 63 16.54 -3.53 -2.40
CA ARG A 63 15.32 -4.35 -2.39
C ARG A 63 15.12 -5.12 -3.70
N LEU A 64 15.50 -4.55 -4.83
CA LEU A 64 15.44 -5.20 -6.15
C LEU A 64 16.53 -6.28 -6.34
N SER A 65 17.70 -6.15 -5.69
CA SER A 65 18.71 -7.21 -5.68
C SER A 65 18.29 -8.41 -4.82
N ASP A 66 17.58 -8.20 -3.70
CA ASP A 66 17.08 -9.28 -2.85
C ASP A 66 15.96 -10.09 -3.52
N ILE A 67 15.12 -9.44 -4.33
CA ILE A 67 14.04 -10.10 -5.08
C ILE A 67 14.58 -11.01 -6.20
N LYS A 68 15.81 -10.79 -6.69
CA LYS A 68 16.44 -11.66 -7.70
C LYS A 68 16.95 -13.00 -7.16
N ILE A 69 16.93 -13.24 -5.85
CA ILE A 69 17.45 -14.49 -5.25
C ILE A 69 16.36 -15.56 -5.04
N SER A 70 15.05 -15.22 -5.06
CA SER A 70 13.97 -16.19 -4.76
C SER A 70 13.07 -16.57 -5.95
N GLY A 71 13.62 -16.75 -7.15
CA GLY A 71 12.85 -17.04 -8.36
C GLY A 71 13.35 -18.24 -9.16
N THR A 72 13.55 -19.40 -8.52
CA THR A 72 13.68 -20.67 -9.23
C THR A 72 12.29 -21.12 -9.71
N ASP A 73 12.00 -20.94 -11.00
CA ASP A 73 11.11 -21.83 -11.77
C ASP A 73 11.07 -21.40 -13.24
N PHE A 74 11.99 -21.92 -14.05
CA PHE A 74 11.75 -22.08 -15.48
C PHE A 74 12.26 -23.45 -15.92
N SER A 75 11.33 -24.39 -15.90
CA SER A 75 11.45 -25.70 -16.50
C SER A 75 11.35 -25.61 -18.03
N GLN A 76 12.37 -26.19 -18.68
CA GLN A 76 12.33 -26.91 -19.96
C GLN A 76 12.04 -26.10 -21.25
N LEU A 77 13.02 -26.09 -22.17
CA LEU A 77 13.02 -26.95 -23.36
C LEU A 77 14.31 -26.78 -24.21
N ARG A 78 14.93 -27.93 -24.52
CA ARG A 78 15.83 -28.31 -25.65
C ARG A 78 17.00 -27.41 -26.08
N GLY A 79 18.20 -28.02 -26.09
CA GLY A 79 19.27 -27.65 -27.04
C GLY A 79 20.69 -28.03 -26.63
N ARG A 80 21.13 -29.23 -27.00
CA ARG A 80 22.48 -29.78 -26.77
C ARG A 80 23.59 -28.98 -27.48
N ARG A 81 24.55 -28.39 -26.75
CA ARG A 81 25.97 -28.28 -27.14
C ARG A 81 26.86 -27.93 -25.93
N LYS A 82 28.03 -28.58 -25.91
CA LYS A 82 29.01 -28.62 -24.82
C LYS A 82 29.99 -27.46 -24.97
N SER A 83 30.13 -26.63 -23.93
CA SER A 83 31.32 -25.78 -23.74
C SER A 83 31.46 -25.39 -22.28
N LYS A 84 32.50 -25.95 -21.67
CA LYS A 84 33.01 -25.66 -20.33
C LYS A 84 33.81 -24.37 -20.42
N SER A 85 33.32 -23.28 -19.81
CA SER A 85 34.14 -22.10 -19.53
C SER A 85 33.85 -21.61 -18.12
N ARG A 86 34.81 -21.96 -17.27
CA ARG A 86 35.26 -21.31 -16.04
C ARG A 86 34.55 -19.99 -15.69
N SER A 87 33.92 -20.00 -14.53
CA SER A 87 33.70 -18.86 -13.65
C SER A 87 34.99 -18.05 -13.50
N GLY A 88 34.96 -16.80 -13.98
CA GLY A 88 35.91 -15.73 -13.65
C GLY A 88 35.19 -14.66 -12.82
N PRO A 89 35.85 -14.03 -11.85
CA PRO A 89 35.20 -13.11 -10.93
C PRO A 89 34.91 -11.78 -11.64
N ASP A 90 33.78 -11.19 -11.28
CA ASP A 90 33.49 -9.76 -11.42
C ASP A 90 33.39 -9.19 -12.84
N ARG A 91 32.40 -9.66 -13.59
CA ARG A 91 31.74 -8.81 -14.61
C ARG A 91 30.35 -8.49 -14.09
N THR A 92 30.22 -7.36 -13.42
CA THR A 92 28.91 -6.69 -13.31
C THR A 92 28.29 -6.73 -14.70
N SER A 93 27.17 -7.45 -14.84
CA SER A 93 26.49 -7.58 -16.12
C SER A 93 25.98 -6.21 -16.50
N SER A 94 26.78 -5.48 -17.29
CA SER A 94 26.46 -4.13 -17.70
C SER A 94 25.21 -4.18 -18.57
N LEU A 95 24.22 -3.34 -18.25
CA LEU A 95 22.99 -3.25 -19.03
C LEU A 95 23.33 -2.96 -20.49
N SER A 96 22.63 -3.65 -21.39
CA SER A 96 22.73 -3.37 -22.84
C SER A 96 22.34 -1.91 -23.10
N VAL A 97 22.85 -1.34 -24.19
CA VAL A 97 22.50 0.02 -24.62
C VAL A 97 20.98 0.15 -24.75
N ASP A 98 20.30 -0.85 -25.31
CA ASP A 98 18.83 -0.85 -25.45
C ASP A 98 18.12 -0.79 -24.09
N GLN A 99 18.59 -1.57 -23.10
CA GLN A 99 18.04 -1.57 -21.75
C GLN A 99 18.26 -0.24 -21.03
N LYS A 100 19.40 0.42 -21.27
CA LYS A 100 19.66 1.77 -20.75
C LYS A 100 18.74 2.79 -21.41
N CYS A 101 18.53 2.70 -22.72
CA CYS A 101 17.59 3.55 -23.45
C CYS A 101 16.15 3.35 -22.98
N ASP A 102 15.73 2.12 -22.70
CA ASP A 102 14.42 1.81 -22.12
C ASP A 102 14.25 2.42 -20.73
N LEU A 103 15.26 2.28 -19.88
CA LEU A 103 15.26 2.86 -18.54
C LEU A 103 15.16 4.39 -18.61
N VAL A 104 16.00 5.04 -19.42
CA VAL A 104 15.98 6.51 -19.59
C VAL A 104 14.64 6.99 -20.15
N ARG A 105 14.04 6.26 -21.11
CA ARG A 105 12.71 6.60 -21.64
C ARG A 105 11.61 6.48 -20.59
N LYS A 106 11.66 5.44 -19.76
CA LYS A 106 10.71 5.25 -18.68
C LYS A 106 10.85 6.36 -17.63
N GLU A 107 12.06 6.64 -17.17
CA GLU A 107 12.33 7.74 -16.22
C GLU A 107 11.91 9.11 -16.79
N LEU A 108 12.09 9.33 -18.09
CA LEU A 108 11.60 10.52 -18.76
C LEU A 108 10.07 10.61 -18.74
N GLU A 109 9.36 9.51 -18.95
CA GLU A 109 7.90 9.52 -18.90
C GLU A 109 7.37 9.65 -17.47
N ASP A 110 7.99 8.98 -16.50
CA ASP A 110 7.66 9.10 -15.08
C ASP A 110 7.85 10.56 -14.61
N THR A 111 8.97 11.19 -14.94
CA THR A 111 9.21 12.62 -14.62
C THR A 111 8.26 13.58 -15.35
N LYS A 112 7.86 13.27 -16.59
CA LYS A 112 6.82 14.06 -17.29
C LYS A 112 5.48 13.96 -16.57
N GLU A 113 5.11 12.77 -16.11
CA GLU A 113 3.86 12.59 -15.38
C GLU A 113 3.90 13.31 -14.02
N GLU A 114 5.03 13.25 -13.30
CA GLU A 114 5.25 14.04 -12.09
C GLU A 114 5.11 15.55 -12.37
N ILE A 115 5.68 16.05 -13.46
CA ILE A 115 5.54 17.46 -13.87
C ILE A 115 4.08 17.80 -14.19
N ARG A 116 3.34 16.93 -14.89
CA ARG A 116 1.90 17.13 -15.17
C ARG A 116 1.09 17.22 -13.88
N HIS A 117 1.33 16.30 -12.94
CA HIS A 117 0.68 16.33 -11.63
C HIS A 117 1.03 17.59 -10.84
N LEU A 118 2.30 17.98 -10.78
CA LEU A 118 2.72 19.21 -10.08
C LEU A 118 2.07 20.46 -10.69
N ARG A 119 2.00 20.54 -12.02
CA ARG A 119 1.31 21.65 -12.72
C ARG A 119 -0.19 21.66 -12.41
N ALA A 120 -0.85 20.51 -12.45
CA ALA A 120 -2.27 20.42 -12.12
C ALA A 120 -2.54 20.82 -10.66
N ASN A 121 -1.64 20.50 -9.73
CA ASN A 121 -1.75 20.91 -8.34
C ASN A 121 -1.57 22.42 -8.19
N ALA A 122 -0.51 22.98 -8.79
CA ALA A 122 -0.25 24.41 -8.75
C ALA A 122 -1.38 25.24 -9.37
N GLU A 123 -1.96 24.75 -10.48
CA GLU A 123 -3.12 25.38 -11.12
C GLU A 123 -4.35 25.41 -10.20
N ARG A 124 -4.65 24.30 -9.51
CA ARG A 124 -5.75 24.26 -8.53
C ARG A 124 -5.52 25.23 -7.37
N ASP A 125 -4.30 25.31 -6.88
CA ASP A 125 -3.95 26.22 -5.77
C ASP A 125 -4.04 27.68 -6.21
N LEU A 126 -3.61 27.99 -7.44
CA LEU A 126 -3.74 29.32 -8.04
C LEU A 126 -5.21 29.73 -8.18
N GLN A 127 -6.05 28.85 -8.74
CA GLN A 127 -7.50 29.08 -8.85
C GLN A 127 -8.15 29.29 -7.48
N HIS A 128 -7.70 28.55 -6.45
CA HIS A 128 -8.18 28.73 -5.09
C HIS A 128 -7.84 30.13 -4.53
N HIS A 129 -6.60 30.59 -4.75
CA HIS A 129 -6.19 31.93 -4.32
C HIS A 129 -6.88 33.04 -5.12
N GLU A 130 -7.06 32.88 -6.44
CA GLU A 130 -7.84 33.80 -7.27
C GLU A 130 -9.27 33.96 -6.75
N ALA A 131 -9.95 32.85 -6.42
CA ALA A 131 -11.29 32.90 -5.85
C ALA A 131 -11.35 33.65 -4.49
N ILE A 132 -10.32 33.50 -3.64
CA ILE A 132 -10.21 34.24 -2.38
C ILE A 132 -10.06 35.74 -2.64
N ILE A 133 -9.22 36.11 -3.62
CA ILE A 133 -8.99 37.51 -3.98
C ILE A 133 -10.28 38.13 -4.53
N GLU A 134 -10.97 37.48 -5.47
CA GLU A 134 -12.24 37.94 -6.01
C GLU A 134 -13.30 38.13 -4.91
N GLU A 135 -13.41 37.19 -3.96
CA GLU A 135 -14.31 37.32 -2.83
C GLU A 135 -13.95 38.54 -1.94
N ALA A 136 -12.66 38.76 -1.69
CA ALA A 136 -12.19 39.90 -0.91
C ALA A 136 -12.47 41.23 -1.61
N GLU A 137 -12.30 41.30 -2.93
CA GLU A 137 -12.61 42.48 -3.73
C GLU A 137 -14.11 42.81 -3.70
N ILE A 138 -14.97 41.80 -3.87
CA ILE A 138 -16.43 41.96 -3.75
C ILE A 138 -16.80 42.49 -2.36
N ARG A 139 -16.28 41.88 -1.30
CA ARG A 139 -16.52 42.33 0.09
C ARG A 139 -16.05 43.77 0.31
N MET A 140 -14.89 44.14 -0.23
CA MET A 140 -14.36 45.50 -0.11
C MET A 140 -15.30 46.50 -0.80
N ALA A 141 -15.79 46.19 -2.00
CA ALA A 141 -16.75 47.02 -2.71
C ALA A 141 -18.07 47.19 -1.93
N GLU A 142 -18.58 46.11 -1.32
CA GLU A 142 -19.78 46.16 -0.48
C GLU A 142 -19.60 47.05 0.75
N VAL A 143 -18.45 46.94 1.44
CA VAL A 143 -18.13 47.76 2.61
C VAL A 143 -17.99 49.24 2.22
N GLN A 144 -17.29 49.54 1.12
CA GLN A 144 -17.17 50.90 0.61
C GLN A 144 -18.54 51.51 0.30
N LYS A 145 -19.42 50.74 -0.37
CA LYS A 145 -20.80 51.16 -0.65
C LYS A 145 -21.58 51.43 0.64
N ALA A 146 -21.51 50.53 1.61
CA ALA A 146 -22.19 50.70 2.89
C ALA A 146 -21.69 51.94 3.66
N MET A 147 -20.40 52.24 3.59
CA MET A 147 -19.80 53.43 4.18
C MET A 147 -20.30 54.72 3.50
N GLN A 148 -20.34 54.74 2.17
CA GLN A 148 -20.86 55.88 1.40
C GLN A 148 -22.35 56.12 1.65
N GLU A 149 -23.15 55.05 1.75
CA GLU A 149 -24.57 55.13 2.09
C GLU A 149 -24.77 55.67 3.51
N PHE A 150 -24.00 55.19 4.49
CA PHE A 150 -24.05 55.69 5.86
C PHE A 150 -23.68 57.18 5.94
N GLU A 151 -22.63 57.60 5.25
CA GLU A 151 -22.24 59.00 5.21
C GLU A 151 -23.33 59.88 4.58
N LYS A 152 -23.90 59.43 3.47
CA LYS A 152 -24.95 60.15 2.75
C LYS A 152 -26.24 60.27 3.56
N ASP A 153 -26.72 59.16 4.12
CA ASP A 153 -28.07 59.09 4.68
C ASP A 153 -28.10 59.42 6.17
N ILE A 154 -27.02 59.15 6.89
CA ILE A 154 -26.93 59.36 8.34
C ILE A 154 -26.07 60.59 8.65
N LEU A 155 -24.78 60.59 8.29
CA LEU A 155 -23.88 61.67 8.71
C LEU A 155 -24.31 63.05 8.16
N LYS A 156 -24.60 63.14 6.86
CA LYS A 156 -25.07 64.40 6.26
C LYS A 156 -26.42 64.85 6.82
N THR A 157 -27.31 63.91 7.18
CA THR A 157 -28.60 64.24 7.81
C THR A 157 -28.41 64.80 9.22
N ILE A 158 -27.56 64.14 10.03
CA ILE A 158 -27.26 64.59 11.38
C ILE A 158 -26.56 65.96 11.35
N ALA A 159 -25.58 66.15 10.47
CA ALA A 159 -24.86 67.41 10.35
C ALA A 159 -25.79 68.59 10.01
N LYS A 160 -26.77 68.37 9.12
CA LYS A 160 -27.72 69.43 8.71
C LYS A 160 -28.88 69.64 9.67
N LYS A 161 -29.34 68.61 10.37
CA LYS A 161 -30.58 68.63 11.18
C LYS A 161 -30.34 68.11 12.59
N LYS A 162 -29.22 68.48 13.19
CA LYS A 162 -28.80 68.03 14.53
C LYS A 162 -29.90 68.30 15.56
N GLY A 163 -30.21 67.29 16.38
CA GLY A 163 -31.25 67.37 17.42
C GLY A 163 -32.70 67.29 16.91
N SER A 164 -32.92 67.24 15.59
CA SER A 164 -34.28 67.08 15.05
C SER A 164 -34.78 65.64 15.22
N ILE A 165 -36.10 65.50 15.39
CA ILE A 165 -36.79 64.20 15.42
C ILE A 165 -36.45 63.37 14.17
N LEU A 166 -36.36 64.01 12.99
CA LEU A 166 -36.02 63.35 11.74
C LEU A 166 -34.61 62.73 11.75
N ALA A 167 -33.61 63.45 12.28
CA ALA A 167 -32.25 62.94 12.39
C ALA A 167 -32.19 61.72 13.33
N THR A 168 -32.86 61.81 14.48
CA THR A 168 -32.97 60.69 15.43
C THR A 168 -33.69 59.48 14.80
N GLN A 169 -34.78 59.70 14.08
CA GLN A 169 -35.53 58.63 13.40
C GLN A 169 -34.69 57.93 12.32
N LYS A 170 -33.88 58.69 11.56
CA LYS A 170 -32.97 58.12 10.55
C LYS A 170 -31.91 57.22 11.17
N VAL A 171 -31.30 57.64 12.28
CA VAL A 171 -30.33 56.83 13.03
C VAL A 171 -30.98 55.56 13.57
N LEU A 172 -32.15 55.69 14.20
CA LEU A 172 -32.86 54.54 14.77
C LEU A 172 -33.20 53.51 13.69
N LYS A 173 -33.76 53.96 12.57
CA LYS A 173 -34.07 53.09 11.43
C LYS A 173 -32.83 52.38 10.89
N TYR A 174 -31.70 53.08 10.76
CA TYR A 174 -30.44 52.47 10.32
C TYR A 174 -29.97 51.35 11.27
N ILE A 175 -30.06 51.59 12.59
CA ILE A 175 -29.70 50.59 13.61
C ILE A 175 -30.62 49.37 13.52
N GLU A 176 -31.93 49.58 13.38
CA GLU A 176 -32.89 48.49 13.20
C GLU A 176 -32.60 47.67 11.95
N ASP A 177 -32.36 48.32 10.81
CA ASP A 177 -32.05 47.66 9.54
C ASP A 177 -30.70 46.93 9.59
N ALA A 178 -29.69 47.51 10.26
CA ALA A 178 -28.40 46.85 10.51
C ALA A 178 -28.57 45.60 11.38
N ASN A 179 -29.37 45.67 12.45
CA ASN A 179 -29.68 44.51 13.29
C ASN A 179 -30.41 43.42 12.51
N ARG A 180 -31.40 43.78 11.68
CA ARG A 180 -32.11 42.81 10.82
C ARG A 180 -31.16 42.10 9.85
N ARG A 181 -30.25 42.83 9.21
CA ARG A 181 -29.22 42.26 8.33
C ARG A 181 -28.31 41.29 9.10
N ARG A 182 -27.82 41.69 10.28
CA ARG A 182 -27.00 40.84 11.15
C ARG A 182 -27.71 39.55 11.52
N THR A 183 -28.98 39.60 11.93
CA THR A 183 -29.76 38.39 12.27
C THR A 183 -29.97 37.48 11.06
N ARG A 184 -30.22 38.04 9.87
CA ARG A 184 -30.33 37.24 8.63
C ARG A 184 -29.02 36.53 8.30
N LEU A 185 -27.90 37.25 8.39
CA LEU A 185 -26.57 36.67 8.17
C LEU A 185 -26.29 35.54 9.15
N HIS A 186 -26.57 35.74 10.44
CA HIS A 186 -26.39 34.70 11.46
C HIS A 186 -27.15 33.41 11.12
N ARG A 187 -28.43 33.53 10.74
CA ARG A 187 -29.24 32.37 10.34
C ARG A 187 -28.70 31.67 9.10
N ALA A 188 -28.21 32.43 8.12
CA ALA A 188 -27.60 31.88 6.92
C ALA A 188 -26.30 31.12 7.25
N MET A 189 -25.47 31.66 8.14
CA MET A 189 -24.25 30.99 8.62
C MET A 189 -24.57 29.71 9.40
N GLU A 190 -25.56 29.74 10.28
CA GLU A 190 -26.03 28.54 10.99
C GLU A 190 -26.53 27.46 10.01
N MET A 191 -27.30 27.86 8.99
CA MET A 191 -27.76 26.94 7.95
C MET A 191 -26.60 26.35 7.16
N SER A 192 -25.60 27.16 6.76
CA SER A 192 -24.38 26.68 6.09
C SER A 192 -23.65 25.63 6.94
N SER A 193 -23.41 25.94 8.22
CA SER A 193 -22.74 25.01 9.13
C SER A 193 -23.52 23.70 9.31
N ASN A 194 -24.85 23.76 9.35
CA ASN A 194 -25.68 22.56 9.42
C ASN A 194 -25.61 21.73 8.13
N LEU A 195 -25.61 22.39 6.96
CA LEU A 195 -25.45 21.71 5.68
C LEU A 195 -24.06 21.07 5.55
N GLU A 196 -23.00 21.73 6.00
CA GLU A 196 -21.64 21.16 6.04
C GLU A 196 -21.62 19.86 6.86
N LYS A 197 -22.24 19.86 8.05
CA LYS A 197 -22.37 18.65 8.88
C LYS A 197 -23.16 17.55 8.16
N GLU A 198 -24.27 17.91 7.52
CA GLU A 198 -25.10 16.95 6.78
C GLU A 198 -24.36 16.35 5.58
N ILE A 199 -23.57 17.16 4.88
CA ILE A 199 -22.69 16.72 3.79
C ILE A 199 -21.65 15.74 4.33
N LEU A 200 -20.97 16.04 5.44
CA LEU A 200 -19.99 15.14 6.05
C LEU A 200 -20.62 13.79 6.43
N LEU A 201 -21.77 13.81 7.11
CA LEU A 201 -22.50 12.59 7.47
C LEU A 201 -22.90 11.77 6.24
N ARG A 202 -23.32 12.42 5.14
CA ARG A 202 -23.61 11.72 3.89
C ARG A 202 -22.38 11.08 3.27
N HIS A 203 -21.22 11.74 3.31
CA HIS A 203 -19.96 11.16 2.82
C HIS A 203 -19.57 9.92 3.63
N GLU A 204 -19.66 9.97 4.97
CA GLU A 204 -19.39 8.82 5.83
C GLU A 204 -20.34 7.64 5.54
N LEU A 205 -21.63 7.92 5.31
CA LEU A 205 -22.60 6.90 4.94
C LEU A 205 -22.30 6.28 3.57
N LEU A 206 -21.93 7.11 2.59
CA LEU A 206 -21.54 6.64 1.25
C LEU A 206 -20.33 5.70 1.34
N GLU A 207 -19.28 6.09 2.07
CA GLU A 207 -18.10 5.26 2.26
C GLU A 207 -18.44 3.91 2.91
N LYS A 208 -19.39 3.91 3.87
CA LYS A 208 -19.88 2.66 4.48
C LYS A 208 -20.62 1.78 3.48
N ILE A 209 -21.50 2.36 2.66
CA ILE A 209 -22.23 1.63 1.62
C ILE A 209 -21.27 1.06 0.57
N GLU A 210 -20.25 1.82 0.15
CA GLU A 210 -19.24 1.35 -0.79
C GLU A 210 -18.46 0.15 -0.23
N ARG A 211 -18.09 0.18 1.05
CA ARG A 211 -17.48 -0.97 1.74
C ARG A 211 -18.41 -2.18 1.80
N GLU A 212 -19.70 -1.97 2.10
CA GLU A 212 -20.69 -3.04 2.12
C GLU A 212 -20.91 -3.65 0.72
N ILE A 213 -20.90 -2.84 -0.34
CA ILE A 213 -21.00 -3.31 -1.74
C ILE A 213 -19.82 -4.22 -2.07
N LEU A 214 -18.59 -3.80 -1.77
CA LEU A 214 -17.40 -4.61 -2.02
C LEU A 214 -17.47 -5.97 -1.28
N GLN A 215 -17.91 -5.96 -0.03
CA GLN A 215 -18.07 -7.18 0.75
C GLN A 215 -19.13 -8.12 0.13
N VAL A 216 -20.29 -7.58 -0.24
CA VAL A 216 -21.37 -8.35 -0.88
C VAL A 216 -20.91 -8.92 -2.23
N GLU A 217 -20.11 -8.19 -3.00
CA GLU A 217 -19.56 -8.70 -4.26
C GLU A 217 -18.57 -9.85 -4.04
N GLU A 218 -17.71 -9.76 -3.03
CA GLU A 218 -16.80 -10.84 -2.66
C GLU A 218 -17.56 -12.10 -2.23
N ASP A 219 -18.58 -11.93 -1.38
CA ASP A 219 -19.40 -13.03 -0.89
C ASP A 219 -20.23 -13.65 -2.02
N ARG A 220 -20.77 -12.84 -2.94
CA ARG A 220 -21.41 -13.32 -4.17
C ARG A 220 -20.44 -14.16 -5.01
N ALA A 221 -19.22 -13.68 -5.22
CA ALA A 221 -18.22 -14.40 -6.01
C ALA A 221 -17.86 -15.77 -5.39
N LYS A 222 -17.72 -15.83 -4.06
CA LYS A 222 -17.51 -17.10 -3.32
C LYS A 222 -18.68 -18.05 -3.49
N ALA A 223 -19.91 -17.54 -3.32
CA ALA A 223 -21.13 -18.34 -3.46
C ALA A 223 -21.29 -18.87 -4.90
N GLU A 224 -21.02 -18.05 -5.91
CA GLU A 224 -21.05 -18.44 -7.32
C GLU A 224 -19.99 -19.51 -7.66
N ALA A 225 -18.77 -19.37 -7.13
CA ALA A 225 -17.71 -20.35 -7.30
C ALA A 225 -18.11 -21.72 -6.72
N LEU A 226 -18.66 -21.73 -5.50
CA LEU A 226 -19.17 -22.94 -4.86
C LEU A 226 -20.33 -23.55 -5.65
N ASN A 227 -21.31 -22.75 -6.08
CA ASN A 227 -22.45 -23.22 -6.86
C ASN A 227 -21.98 -23.85 -8.18
N LYS A 228 -21.01 -23.23 -8.86
CA LYS A 228 -20.38 -23.78 -10.07
C LYS A 228 -19.71 -25.11 -9.79
N GLN A 229 -19.00 -25.26 -8.67
CA GLN A 229 -18.39 -26.53 -8.27
C GLN A 229 -19.45 -27.61 -8.01
N LEU A 230 -20.51 -27.30 -7.27
CA LEU A 230 -21.61 -28.24 -7.00
C LEU A 230 -22.29 -28.67 -8.30
N ARG A 231 -22.58 -27.74 -9.22
CA ARG A 231 -23.15 -28.08 -10.53
C ARG A 231 -22.24 -28.99 -11.34
N ARG A 232 -20.92 -28.79 -11.30
CA ARG A 232 -19.96 -29.72 -11.93
C ARG A 232 -20.02 -31.10 -11.30
N GLN A 233 -20.00 -31.20 -9.97
CA GLN A 233 -20.13 -32.48 -9.25
C GLN A 233 -21.43 -33.20 -9.62
N MET A 234 -22.54 -32.48 -9.67
CA MET A 234 -23.84 -33.04 -10.07
C MET A 234 -23.86 -33.49 -11.54
N ALA A 235 -23.17 -32.78 -12.43
CA ALA A 235 -23.07 -33.15 -13.84
C ALA A 235 -22.16 -34.37 -14.08
N GLU A 236 -21.07 -34.47 -13.32
CA GLU A 236 -20.10 -35.56 -13.37
C GLU A 236 -20.61 -36.82 -12.65
N PHE A 237 -21.49 -36.66 -11.66
CA PHE A 237 -22.13 -37.77 -10.98
C PHE A 237 -22.96 -38.61 -11.95
N ARG A 238 -22.47 -39.81 -12.23
CA ARG A 238 -23.15 -40.86 -12.98
C ARG A 238 -23.43 -42.00 -12.01
N ALA A 239 -24.70 -42.19 -11.63
CA ALA A 239 -25.09 -43.40 -10.93
C ALA A 239 -24.85 -44.58 -11.88
N PRO A 240 -24.09 -45.63 -11.46
CA PRO A 240 -23.97 -46.84 -12.25
C PRO A 240 -25.37 -47.36 -12.59
N PRO A 241 -25.61 -47.81 -13.84
CA PRO A 241 -26.88 -48.43 -14.19
C PRO A 241 -27.20 -49.52 -13.16
N VAL A 242 -28.45 -49.57 -12.68
CA VAL A 242 -28.87 -50.52 -11.62
C VAL A 242 -28.45 -51.94 -11.95
N MET A 243 -28.51 -52.33 -13.22
CA MET A 243 -28.08 -53.65 -13.69
C MET A 243 -26.57 -53.90 -13.54
N THR A 244 -25.72 -52.88 -13.65
CA THR A 244 -24.27 -53.00 -13.40
C THR A 244 -24.02 -53.23 -11.90
N TYR A 245 -24.65 -52.42 -11.04
CA TYR A 245 -24.54 -52.58 -9.59
C TYR A 245 -25.06 -53.95 -9.13
N VAL A 246 -26.19 -54.42 -9.66
CA VAL A 246 -26.74 -55.75 -9.33
C VAL A 246 -25.78 -56.87 -9.74
N LYS A 247 -25.18 -56.79 -10.94
CA LYS A 247 -24.17 -57.78 -11.38
C LYS A 247 -22.94 -57.78 -10.49
N GLU A 248 -22.41 -56.61 -10.17
CA GLU A 248 -21.26 -56.47 -9.26
C GLU A 248 -21.60 -56.96 -7.85
N LYS A 249 -22.81 -56.72 -7.36
CA LYS A 249 -23.26 -57.18 -6.03
C LYS A 249 -23.38 -58.70 -5.96
N ILE A 250 -23.89 -59.34 -7.01
CA ILE A 250 -23.94 -60.81 -7.12
C ILE A 250 -22.53 -61.38 -7.14
N PHE A 251 -21.66 -60.83 -8.00
CA PHE A 251 -20.27 -61.24 -8.12
C PHE A 251 -19.51 -61.09 -6.79
N ASN A 252 -19.69 -59.98 -6.09
CA ASN A 252 -19.11 -59.76 -4.78
C ASN A 252 -19.61 -60.78 -3.75
N GLY A 253 -20.91 -61.13 -3.78
CA GLY A 253 -21.46 -62.19 -2.93
C GLY A 253 -20.85 -63.57 -3.21
N ASP A 254 -20.53 -63.88 -4.47
CA ASP A 254 -19.87 -65.14 -4.84
C ASP A 254 -18.39 -65.16 -4.45
N LEU A 255 -17.71 -64.02 -4.54
CA LEU A 255 -16.36 -63.85 -4.00
C LEU A 255 -16.35 -64.03 -2.47
N GLU A 256 -17.29 -63.42 -1.75
CA GLU A 256 -17.42 -63.59 -0.29
C GLU A 256 -17.61 -65.06 0.11
N LYS A 257 -18.45 -65.81 -0.62
CA LYS A 257 -18.59 -67.26 -0.39
C LYS A 257 -17.30 -68.00 -0.65
N THR A 258 -16.60 -67.65 -1.74
CA THR A 258 -15.32 -68.28 -2.12
C THR A 258 -14.26 -68.04 -1.05
N ILE A 259 -14.16 -66.81 -0.55
CA ILE A 259 -13.28 -66.44 0.57
C ILE A 259 -13.61 -67.31 1.79
N ARG A 260 -14.87 -67.42 2.21
CA ARG A 260 -15.26 -68.26 3.35
C ARG A 260 -14.88 -69.73 3.19
N VAL A 261 -14.99 -70.27 1.98
CA VAL A 261 -14.56 -71.65 1.69
C VAL A 261 -13.05 -71.79 1.83
N TRP A 262 -12.29 -70.84 1.30
CA TRP A 262 -10.83 -70.83 1.43
C TRP A 262 -10.38 -70.64 2.87
N GLU A 263 -11.01 -69.74 3.63
CA GLU A 263 -10.77 -69.56 5.07
C GLU A 263 -10.96 -70.87 5.83
N ARG A 264 -12.07 -71.60 5.57
CA ARG A 264 -12.29 -72.92 6.18
C ARG A 264 -11.25 -73.96 5.75
N LYS A 265 -10.84 -73.96 4.47
CA LYS A 265 -9.78 -74.86 4.00
C LYS A 265 -8.44 -74.57 4.69
N VAL A 266 -8.11 -73.29 4.88
CA VAL A 266 -6.91 -72.86 5.60
C VAL A 266 -7.00 -73.30 7.06
N GLU A 267 -8.12 -73.08 7.73
CA GLU A 267 -8.33 -73.51 9.13
C GLU A 267 -8.15 -75.03 9.29
N ILE A 268 -8.71 -75.84 8.39
CA ILE A 268 -8.53 -77.30 8.40
C ILE A 268 -7.05 -77.66 8.20
N ALA A 269 -6.37 -77.06 7.22
CA ALA A 269 -4.96 -77.31 6.96
C ALA A 269 -4.08 -76.92 8.16
N GLU A 270 -4.36 -75.81 8.82
CA GLU A 270 -3.68 -75.35 10.04
C GLU A 270 -3.91 -76.33 11.21
N MET A 271 -5.15 -76.81 11.41
CA MET A 271 -5.47 -77.79 12.44
C MET A 271 -4.76 -79.13 12.18
N SER A 272 -4.76 -79.62 10.94
CA SER A 272 -4.04 -80.84 10.55
C SER A 272 -2.54 -80.68 10.75
N LEU A 273 -1.94 -79.56 10.33
CA LEU A 273 -0.52 -79.26 10.54
C LEU A 273 -0.18 -79.21 12.04
N LYS A 274 -1.04 -78.60 12.86
CA LYS A 274 -0.90 -78.58 14.32
C LYS A 274 -0.96 -80.00 14.90
N GLY A 275 -1.82 -80.86 14.37
CA GLY A 275 -1.88 -82.29 14.69
C GLY A 275 -0.59 -83.02 14.34
N TYR A 276 -0.14 -82.94 13.08
CA TYR A 276 1.11 -83.55 12.62
C TYR A 276 2.32 -83.08 13.44
N ARG A 277 2.41 -81.79 13.78
CA ARG A 277 3.47 -81.27 14.67
C ARG A 277 3.43 -81.89 16.06
N LYS A 278 2.25 -82.08 16.65
CA LYS A 278 2.11 -82.75 17.96
C LYS A 278 2.58 -84.19 17.89
N ASP A 279 2.16 -84.94 16.88
CA ASP A 279 2.54 -86.34 16.72
C ASP A 279 4.03 -86.50 16.41
N TRP A 280 4.59 -85.62 15.58
CA TRP A 280 6.04 -85.53 15.33
C TRP A 280 6.83 -85.24 16.62
N ASN A 281 6.39 -84.27 17.42
CA ASN A 281 7.05 -83.94 18.69
C ASN A 281 6.98 -85.10 19.69
N LYS A 282 5.87 -85.86 19.74
CA LYS A 282 5.78 -87.09 20.54
C LYS A 282 6.77 -88.14 20.06
N MET A 283 6.83 -88.42 18.75
CA MET A 283 7.81 -89.36 18.19
C MET A 283 9.25 -88.93 18.48
N LYS A 284 9.54 -87.64 18.34
CA LYS A 284 10.86 -87.07 18.66
C LYS A 284 11.21 -87.29 20.13
N ALA A 285 10.29 -86.98 21.05
CA ALA A 285 10.49 -87.20 22.49
C ALA A 285 10.65 -88.68 22.85
N THR A 286 9.91 -89.59 22.20
CA THR A 286 10.11 -91.04 22.39
C THR A 286 11.46 -91.52 21.85
N ASN A 287 11.92 -90.99 20.71
CA ASN A 287 13.23 -91.31 20.14
C ASN A 287 14.37 -90.78 21.01
N GLU A 288 14.27 -89.54 21.52
CA GLU A 288 15.22 -88.98 22.49
C GLU A 288 15.27 -89.80 23.79
N LYS A 289 14.12 -90.28 24.29
CA LYS A 289 14.08 -91.21 25.44
C LYS A 289 14.74 -92.56 25.14
N LEU A 290 14.56 -93.10 23.93
CA LEU A 290 15.22 -94.35 23.52
C LEU A 290 16.74 -94.17 23.36
N GLN A 291 17.21 -93.00 22.90
CA GLN A 291 18.63 -92.66 22.82
C GLN A 291 19.30 -92.51 24.20
N LEU A 292 18.56 -92.06 25.23
CA LEU A 292 19.03 -91.99 26.62
C LEU A 292 19.10 -93.36 27.33
N ILE A 293 18.47 -94.40 26.78
CA ILE A 293 18.43 -95.76 27.35
C ILE A 293 19.43 -96.71 26.63
N SER A 294 20.07 -96.25 25.55
CA SER A 294 21.14 -97.01 24.88
C SER A 294 22.46 -96.94 25.67
N PRO A 295 23.15 -98.07 25.95
CA PRO A 295 24.49 -98.08 26.55
C PRO A 295 25.56 -97.63 25.53
N PRO A 296 26.76 -97.20 25.98
CA PRO A 296 27.85 -96.78 25.08
C PRO A 296 28.35 -98.01 24.33
N GLY A 297 28.35 -97.92 23.00
CA GLY A 297 28.76 -99.00 22.11
C GLY A 297 30.01 -98.65 21.32
N LYS A 298 31.16 -98.79 22.00
CA LYS A 298 32.56 -98.82 21.54
C LYS A 298 33.24 -97.50 21.16
#